data_AF-A0A0R3RI60-F1
#
_entry.id   AF-A0A0R3RI60-F1
#
_cell.length_a   1.000
_cell.length_b   1.000
_cell.length_c   1.000
_cell.angle_alpha   90.00
_cell.angle_beta   90.00
_cell.angle_gamma   90.00
#
_symmetry.space_group_name_H-M   'P 1'
#
loop_
_entity.id
_entity.type
_entity.pdbx_description
1 polymer ?
#
loop_
_entity_poly.entity_id
_entity_poly.type
_entity_poly.pdbx_seq_one_letter_code
_entity_poly.pdbx_strand_id
1 'polypeptide(L)'
;MEPFRCAKSSFCVNGCNPSPCPGNGTCMVKSSYNEDLTGMYRNLWNVSCDCPKPGYIFRFDVDKCVDINECLYVNCEQMHGDNWECANLKGSYSCVCKLGFIPKNNDCIPIKLFAGGLSWKGPALSGATKFSVQGAILIVSLLLSAW
;
A
#
# COMPACT_ATOMS: atom_id res chain seq x y z
N MET A 1 -7.51 49.52 -15.71
CA MET A 1 -8.33 48.39 -15.22
C MET A 1 -8.02 47.20 -16.10
N GLU A 2 -7.09 46.36 -15.65
CA GLU A 2 -6.63 45.18 -16.38
C GLU A 2 -7.49 43.95 -16.02
N PRO A 3 -7.64 42.99 -16.94
CA PRO A 3 -8.76 42.05 -16.92
C PRO A 3 -8.61 40.97 -15.84
N PHE A 4 -9.74 40.64 -15.20
CA PHE A 4 -9.97 39.44 -14.39
C PHE A 4 -9.37 38.18 -15.04
N ARG A 5 -8.23 37.64 -14.57
CA ARG A 5 -7.61 36.44 -15.21
C ARG A 5 -6.95 35.40 -14.29
N CYS A 6 -7.34 35.29 -13.02
CA CYS A 6 -7.05 34.10 -12.21
C CYS A 6 -8.23 33.87 -11.25
N ALA A 7 -8.92 32.73 -11.37
CA ALA A 7 -10.00 32.39 -10.46
C ALA A 7 -9.44 32.30 -9.02
N LYS A 8 -10.10 32.95 -8.06
CA LYS A 8 -9.77 32.95 -6.61
C LYS A 8 -9.83 31.56 -5.95
N SER A 9 -10.12 30.51 -6.71
CA SER A 9 -10.31 29.12 -6.29
C SER A 9 -9.62 28.18 -7.29
N SER A 10 -8.30 28.31 -7.43
CA SER A 10 -7.46 27.48 -8.28
C SER A 10 -6.95 26.26 -7.49
N PHE A 11 -7.49 25.08 -7.79
CA PHE A 11 -7.08 23.76 -7.25
C PHE A 11 -5.82 23.20 -7.95
N CYS A 12 -5.14 24.03 -8.74
CA CYS A 12 -3.75 23.94 -9.16
C CYS A 12 -3.19 25.35 -8.96
N VAL A 13 -2.13 25.54 -8.18
CA VAL A 13 -1.67 26.89 -7.78
C VAL A 13 -1.14 27.65 -9.00
N ASN A 14 -2.02 28.48 -9.57
CA ASN A 14 -1.85 29.52 -10.58
C ASN A 14 -1.72 29.09 -12.07
N GLY A 15 -2.50 29.76 -12.92
CA GLY A 15 -2.14 30.03 -14.32
C GLY A 15 -1.00 31.07 -14.46
N CYS A 16 -0.23 31.28 -13.40
CA CYS A 16 0.85 32.28 -13.28
C CYS A 16 2.04 31.78 -12.45
N ASN A 17 2.17 30.49 -12.12
CA ASN A 17 3.34 29.93 -11.43
C ASN A 17 3.75 28.60 -12.11
N PRO A 18 5.05 28.27 -12.25
CA PRO A 18 5.49 27.01 -12.84
C PRO A 18 4.91 25.82 -12.05
N SER A 19 4.66 24.71 -12.75
CA SER A 19 4.16 23.47 -12.15
C SER A 19 4.99 23.13 -10.90
N PRO A 20 4.38 22.87 -9.73
CA PRO A 20 5.09 22.36 -8.56
C PRO A 20 5.69 20.97 -8.79
N CYS A 21 5.39 20.33 -9.93
CA CYS A 21 5.85 19.01 -10.26
C CYS A 21 7.25 19.01 -10.89
N PRO A 22 8.10 18.04 -10.53
CA PRO A 22 9.42 17.92 -11.14
C PRO A 22 9.30 17.68 -12.65
N GLY A 23 10.23 18.27 -13.41
CA GLY A 23 10.38 18.02 -14.85
C GLY A 23 9.21 18.50 -15.72
N ASN A 24 8.49 19.56 -15.32
CA ASN A 24 7.29 20.05 -16.01
C ASN A 24 6.14 19.02 -16.04
N GLY A 25 6.04 18.20 -14.99
CA GLY A 25 4.95 17.24 -14.84
C GLY A 25 3.57 17.90 -14.74
N THR A 26 2.53 17.16 -15.13
CA THR A 26 1.14 17.60 -15.01
C THR A 26 0.71 17.64 -13.55
N CYS A 27 -0.03 18.69 -13.18
CA CYS A 27 -0.73 18.77 -11.91
C CYS A 27 -2.13 18.16 -12.03
N MET A 28 -2.53 17.36 -11.05
CA MET A 28 -3.85 16.74 -10.96
C MET A 28 -4.46 16.94 -9.58
N VAL A 29 -5.80 16.85 -9.51
CA VAL A 29 -6.52 16.92 -8.24
C VAL A 29 -6.76 15.54 -7.65
N LYS A 30 -6.14 15.26 -6.49
CA LYS A 30 -6.22 13.98 -5.78
C LYS A 30 -6.37 14.17 -4.27
N SER A 31 -7.50 14.72 -3.84
CA SER A 31 -7.78 15.07 -2.44
C SER A 31 -7.74 13.89 -1.46
N SER A 32 -8.03 12.67 -1.90
CA SER A 32 -8.05 11.47 -1.06
C SER A 32 -6.67 10.93 -0.68
N TYR A 33 -5.59 11.44 -1.28
CA TYR A 33 -4.24 10.86 -1.12
C TYR A 33 -3.26 11.79 -0.43
N ASN A 34 -3.70 12.97 -0.01
CA ASN A 34 -2.85 13.96 0.64
C ASN A 34 -3.01 13.85 2.17
N GLU A 35 -2.38 12.82 2.71
CA GLU A 35 -2.24 12.58 4.15
C GLU A 35 -0.99 13.27 4.75
N ASP A 36 -0.21 13.98 3.93
CA ASP A 36 1.05 14.57 4.37
C ASP A 36 0.91 16.02 4.87
N LEU A 37 1.56 16.30 6.00
CA LEU A 37 1.52 17.61 6.67
C LEU A 37 2.18 18.73 5.85
N THR A 38 3.13 18.40 4.97
CA THR A 38 3.86 19.40 4.17
C THR A 38 2.98 19.95 3.05
N GLY A 39 2.21 19.08 2.40
CA GLY A 39 1.18 19.42 1.41
C GLY A 39 0.08 20.27 2.02
N MET A 40 -0.38 19.93 3.24
CA MET A 40 -1.32 20.77 3.97
C MET A 40 -0.74 22.17 4.30
N TYR A 41 0.48 22.24 4.85
CA TYR A 41 1.14 23.50 5.20
C TYR A 41 1.35 24.42 3.99
N ARG A 42 1.60 23.84 2.81
CA ARG A 42 1.82 24.58 1.55
C ARG A 42 0.55 24.86 0.75
N ASN A 43 -0.63 24.57 1.30
CA ASN A 43 -1.92 24.66 0.60
C ASN A 43 -1.97 23.85 -0.72
N LEU A 44 -1.26 22.73 -0.76
CA LEU A 44 -1.23 21.77 -1.87
C LEU A 44 -2.13 20.55 -1.59
N TRP A 45 -3.07 20.65 -0.66
CA TRP A 45 -3.89 19.53 -0.16
C TRP A 45 -4.81 18.90 -1.22
N ASN A 46 -5.01 19.56 -2.35
CA ASN A 46 -5.75 19.04 -3.49
C ASN A 46 -4.86 18.84 -4.72
N VAL A 47 -3.54 19.04 -4.65
CA VAL A 47 -2.63 18.96 -5.79
C VAL A 47 -1.75 17.72 -5.65
N SER A 48 -1.63 16.95 -6.72
CA SER A 48 -0.64 15.87 -6.88
C SER A 48 -0.02 15.99 -8.27
N CYS A 49 1.18 15.43 -8.42
CA CYS A 49 1.82 15.29 -9.73
C CYS A 49 1.48 13.96 -10.39
N ASP A 50 1.55 13.93 -11.72
CA ASP A 50 1.50 12.69 -12.49
C ASP A 50 2.69 11.78 -12.15
N CYS A 51 2.41 10.49 -12.01
CA CYS A 51 3.42 9.46 -11.83
C CYS A 51 3.57 8.61 -13.09
N PRO A 52 4.80 8.21 -13.48
CA PRO A 52 5.01 7.44 -14.71
C PRO A 52 4.35 6.05 -14.71
N LYS A 53 4.10 5.49 -13.52
CA LYS A 53 3.52 4.16 -13.34
C LYS A 53 2.16 4.26 -12.64
N PRO A 54 1.16 3.47 -13.07
CA PRO A 54 -0.12 3.38 -12.37
C PRO A 54 0.06 2.72 -10.99
N GLY A 55 -0.84 3.04 -10.05
CA GLY A 55 -0.75 2.57 -8.65
C GLY A 55 0.23 3.37 -7.78
N TYR A 56 0.68 4.54 -8.25
CA TYR A 56 1.59 5.41 -7.51
C TYR A 56 0.99 6.79 -7.29
N ILE A 57 1.36 7.40 -6.17
CA ILE A 57 1.04 8.78 -5.80
C ILE A 57 2.34 9.56 -5.61
N PHE A 58 2.37 10.80 -6.08
CA PHE A 58 3.51 11.67 -5.85
C PHE A 58 3.46 12.24 -4.44
N ARG A 59 4.54 12.05 -3.68
CA ARG A 59 4.67 12.54 -2.30
C ARG A 59 5.70 13.65 -2.21
N PHE A 60 5.27 14.81 -1.70
CA PHE A 60 6.10 16.02 -1.63
C PHE A 60 7.15 16.00 -0.51
N ASP A 61 6.97 15.18 0.52
CA ASP A 61 7.94 15.00 1.61
C ASP A 61 9.20 14.23 1.16
N VAL A 62 9.04 13.32 0.20
CA VAL A 62 10.14 12.51 -0.37
C VAL A 62 10.48 12.85 -1.82
N ASP A 63 9.77 13.81 -2.42
CA ASP A 63 9.89 14.27 -3.81
C ASP A 63 9.89 13.12 -4.85
N LYS A 64 9.04 12.11 -4.60
CA LYS A 64 9.03 10.85 -5.37
C LYS A 64 7.62 10.28 -5.51
N CYS A 65 7.44 9.51 -6.59
CA CYS A 65 6.30 8.62 -6.72
C CYS A 65 6.48 7.42 -5.78
N VAL A 66 5.58 7.32 -4.80
CA VAL A 66 5.52 6.18 -3.89
C VAL A 66 4.33 5.31 -4.25
N ASP A 67 4.46 4.05 -3.89
CA ASP A 67 3.39 3.06 -4.02
C ASP A 67 2.16 3.50 -3.21
N ILE A 68 0.98 3.41 -3.80
CA ILE A 68 -0.28 3.62 -3.07
C ILE A 68 -0.53 2.33 -2.28
N ASN A 69 -0.76 2.45 -0.96
CA ASN A 69 -1.18 1.30 -0.18
C ASN A 69 -2.70 1.18 -0.19
N GLU A 70 -3.25 0.44 -1.14
CA GLU A 70 -4.70 0.32 -1.26
C GLU A 70 -5.35 -0.44 -0.10
N CYS A 71 -4.57 -1.22 0.64
CA CYS A 71 -5.05 -1.97 1.81
C CYS A 71 -5.46 -1.09 3.00
N LEU A 72 -5.13 0.20 2.99
CA LEU A 72 -5.62 1.15 3.98
C LEU A 72 -7.13 1.45 3.85
N TYR A 73 -7.69 1.21 2.66
CA TYR A 73 -9.10 1.50 2.36
C TYR A 73 -9.85 0.34 1.70
N VAL A 74 -9.16 -0.68 1.18
CA VAL A 74 -9.79 -1.90 0.67
C VAL A 74 -9.98 -2.91 1.79
N ASN A 75 -11.23 -3.34 1.98
CA ASN A 75 -11.57 -4.45 2.86
C ASN A 75 -11.85 -5.72 2.03
N CYS A 76 -10.85 -6.62 1.95
CA CYS A 76 -10.98 -7.88 1.23
C CYS A 76 -12.00 -8.84 1.84
N GLU A 77 -12.23 -8.80 3.16
CA GLU A 77 -13.24 -9.66 3.80
C GLU A 77 -14.66 -9.26 3.36
N GLN A 78 -14.90 -7.96 3.23
CA GLN A 78 -16.17 -7.45 2.72
C GLN A 78 -16.42 -7.84 1.25
N MET A 79 -15.36 -7.98 0.45
CA MET A 79 -15.48 -8.29 -0.98
C MET A 79 -15.55 -9.80 -1.26
N HIS A 80 -14.80 -10.61 -0.51
CA HIS A 80 -14.59 -12.03 -0.80
C HIS A 80 -15.07 -12.97 0.31
N GLY A 81 -15.51 -12.46 1.45
CA GLY A 81 -15.93 -13.22 2.63
C GLY A 81 -14.81 -13.40 3.66
N ASP A 82 -15.08 -14.20 4.68
CA ASP A 82 -14.17 -14.39 5.80
C ASP A 82 -12.82 -14.98 5.37
N ASN A 83 -11.77 -14.69 6.12
CA ASN A 83 -10.42 -15.22 5.93
C ASN A 83 -9.68 -14.73 4.69
N TRP A 84 -10.18 -13.69 4.03
CA TRP A 84 -9.41 -12.92 3.05
C TRP A 84 -8.71 -11.74 3.72
N GLU A 85 -7.53 -11.37 3.23
CA GLU A 85 -6.78 -10.20 3.67
C GLU A 85 -6.18 -9.47 2.48
N CYS A 86 -5.97 -8.16 2.62
CA CYS A 86 -5.34 -7.36 1.59
C CYS A 86 -3.82 -7.43 1.73
N ALA A 87 -3.14 -7.79 0.64
CA ALA A 87 -1.70 -7.71 0.50
C ALA A 87 -1.34 -6.55 -0.44
N ASN A 88 -0.63 -5.55 0.08
CA ASN A 88 -0.13 -4.45 -0.73
C ASN A 88 1.03 -4.92 -1.62
N LEU A 89 0.96 -4.64 -2.90
CA LEU A 89 1.96 -5.01 -3.90
C LEU A 89 2.49 -3.76 -4.59
N LYS A 90 3.64 -3.89 -5.26
CA LYS A 90 4.22 -2.76 -5.96
C LYS A 90 3.37 -2.37 -7.18
N GLY A 91 2.68 -1.24 -7.10
CA GLY A 91 1.79 -0.65 -8.10
C GLY A 91 0.38 -1.22 -8.09
N SER A 92 0.00 -2.03 -7.10
CA SER A 92 -1.30 -2.69 -7.03
C SER A 92 -1.53 -3.33 -5.65
N TYR A 93 -2.66 -4.01 -5.48
CA TYR A 93 -2.93 -4.84 -4.33
C TYR A 93 -3.53 -6.18 -4.77
N SER A 94 -3.52 -7.15 -3.86
CA SER A 94 -4.20 -8.42 -4.07
C SER A 94 -4.91 -8.86 -2.80
N CYS A 95 -6.12 -9.38 -2.94
CA CYS A 95 -6.79 -10.10 -1.85
C CYS A 95 -6.28 -11.54 -1.82
N VAL A 96 -5.69 -11.93 -0.69
CA VAL A 96 -5.12 -13.26 -0.46
C VAL A 96 -5.77 -13.91 0.75
N CYS A 97 -5.64 -15.23 0.90
CA CYS A 97 -6.12 -15.89 2.12
C CYS A 97 -5.21 -15.57 3.31
N LYS A 98 -5.82 -15.33 4.47
CA LYS A 98 -5.14 -15.16 5.76
C LYS A 98 -4.19 -16.33 6.04
N LEU A 99 -3.16 -16.06 6.83
CA LEU A 99 -2.23 -17.10 7.28
C LEU A 99 -2.98 -18.29 7.89
N GLY A 100 -2.67 -19.50 7.41
CA GLY A 100 -3.36 -20.72 7.83
C GLY A 100 -4.52 -21.14 6.91
N PHE A 101 -4.82 -20.38 5.87
CA PHE A 101 -5.83 -20.69 4.86
C PHE A 101 -5.22 -20.77 3.45
N ILE A 102 -5.89 -21.48 2.54
CA ILE A 102 -5.53 -21.55 1.12
C ILE A 102 -6.75 -21.28 0.24
N PRO A 103 -6.56 -20.62 -0.92
CA PRO A 103 -7.65 -20.34 -1.85
C PRO A 103 -8.12 -21.64 -2.51
N LYS A 104 -9.42 -21.93 -2.42
CA LYS A 104 -10.08 -23.04 -3.09
C LYS A 104 -11.50 -22.64 -3.49
N ASN A 105 -11.83 -22.77 -4.78
CA ASN A 105 -13.17 -22.46 -5.30
C ASN A 105 -13.68 -21.06 -4.91
N ASN A 106 -12.81 -20.05 -4.96
CA ASN A 106 -13.13 -18.66 -4.57
C ASN A 106 -13.44 -18.48 -3.07
N ASP A 107 -12.99 -19.41 -2.23
CA ASP A 107 -13.11 -19.37 -0.78
C ASP A 107 -11.75 -19.66 -0.12
N CYS A 108 -11.58 -19.29 1.13
CA CYS A 108 -10.38 -19.54 1.91
C CYS A 108 -10.63 -20.68 2.88
N ILE A 109 -10.01 -21.84 2.63
CA ILE A 109 -10.17 -23.03 3.48
C ILE A 109 -8.96 -23.23 4.41
N PRO A 110 -9.15 -23.72 5.65
CA PRO A 110 -8.04 -23.99 6.55
C PRO A 110 -7.04 -25.01 5.99
N ILE A 111 -5.76 -24.76 6.19
CA ILE A 111 -4.68 -25.71 5.88
C ILE A 111 -4.79 -26.89 6.86
N LYS A 112 -5.07 -28.08 6.34
CA LYS A 112 -5.06 -29.31 7.13
C LYS A 112 -3.63 -29.81 7.27
N LEU A 113 -3.06 -29.63 8.46
CA LEU A 113 -1.77 -30.22 8.84
C LEU A 113 -2.00 -31.69 9.22
N PHE A 114 -1.82 -32.60 8.26
CA PHE A 114 -1.76 -34.02 8.58
C PHE A 114 -0.38 -34.34 9.20
N ALA A 115 -0.36 -35.28 10.14
CA ALA A 115 0.83 -35.73 10.89
C ALA A 115 1.94 -36.40 10.04
N GLY A 116 2.00 -36.13 8.72
CA GLY A 116 2.96 -36.70 7.77
C GLY A 116 3.66 -35.69 6.85
N GLY A 117 3.42 -34.37 6.97
CA GLY A 117 4.22 -33.36 6.26
C GLY A 117 3.44 -32.11 5.82
N LEU A 118 4.11 -30.96 5.92
CA LEU A 118 3.63 -29.65 5.45
C LEU A 118 3.70 -29.58 3.91
N SER A 119 2.56 -29.41 3.25
CA SER A 119 2.51 -29.00 1.83
C SER A 119 2.07 -27.54 1.76
N TRP A 120 3.05 -26.63 1.82
CA TRP A 120 2.86 -25.19 1.59
C TRP A 120 3.21 -24.86 0.13
N LYS A 121 2.27 -24.25 -0.59
CA LYS A 121 2.48 -23.65 -1.93
C LYS A 121 2.18 -22.15 -1.93
N GLY A 122 2.50 -21.46 -0.83
CA GLY A 122 2.46 -19.99 -0.77
C GLY A 122 3.77 -19.37 -1.28
N PRO A 123 3.81 -18.04 -1.52
CA PRO A 123 5.04 -17.35 -1.84
C PRO A 123 6.05 -17.60 -0.72
N ALA A 124 7.20 -18.16 -1.09
CA ALA A 124 8.26 -18.53 -0.16
C ALA A 124 8.79 -17.26 0.53
N LEU A 125 8.34 -16.98 1.75
CA LEU A 125 9.21 -16.31 2.72
C LEU A 125 10.36 -17.29 2.92
N SER A 126 11.53 -16.93 2.38
CA SER A 126 12.74 -17.72 2.43
C SER A 126 13.02 -18.13 3.88
N GLY A 127 13.05 -19.44 4.14
CA GLY A 127 13.59 -20.00 5.38
C GLY A 127 12.62 -20.79 6.25
N ALA A 128 11.84 -21.72 5.68
CA ALA A 128 11.31 -22.82 6.49
C ALA A 128 12.44 -23.85 6.74
N THR A 129 13.30 -23.60 7.73
CA THR A 129 14.19 -24.64 8.25
C THR A 129 13.33 -25.73 8.90
N LYS A 130 13.36 -26.95 8.36
CA LYS A 130 12.79 -28.13 9.00
C LYS A 130 13.43 -28.31 10.38
N PHE A 131 12.73 -27.95 11.45
CA PHE A 131 13.09 -28.41 12.79
C PHE A 131 12.41 -29.76 13.03
N SER A 132 13.20 -30.83 12.91
CA SER A 132 12.86 -32.12 13.50
C SER A 132 13.38 -32.09 14.93
N VAL A 133 12.49 -31.92 15.91
CA VAL A 133 12.83 -32.12 17.32
C VAL A 133 11.71 -32.93 17.95
N GLN A 134 12.00 -34.20 18.24
CA GLN A 134 11.22 -34.97 19.18
C GLN A 134 11.41 -34.34 20.57
N GLY A 135 10.34 -33.73 21.08
CA GLY A 135 10.22 -33.29 22.47
C GLY A 135 10.99 -32.02 22.83
N ALA A 136 10.31 -30.87 22.83
CA ALA A 136 10.31 -29.84 23.90
C ALA A 136 9.79 -28.48 23.39
N ILE A 137 8.61 -28.12 23.91
CA ILE A 137 8.13 -26.81 24.40
C ILE A 137 8.60 -25.52 23.68
N LEU A 138 7.60 -24.82 23.12
CA LEU A 138 7.62 -23.41 22.71
C LEU A 138 8.24 -22.51 23.80
N ILE A 139 9.33 -21.83 23.47
CA ILE A 139 9.71 -20.58 24.13
C ILE A 139 9.83 -19.50 23.04
N VAL A 140 8.76 -18.73 22.89
CA VAL A 140 8.80 -17.45 22.18
C VAL A 140 9.73 -16.54 22.97
N SER A 141 10.97 -16.40 22.50
CA SER A 141 11.95 -15.50 23.10
C SER A 141 11.96 -14.20 22.30
N LEU A 142 11.19 -13.21 22.75
CA LEU A 142 11.41 -11.81 22.41
C LEU A 142 12.76 -11.42 23.02
N LEU A 143 13.78 -11.22 22.19
CA LEU A 143 14.94 -10.41 22.57
C LEU A 143 15.20 -9.39 21.46
N LEU A 144 14.66 -8.20 21.70
CA LEU A 144 15.29 -6.94 21.31
C LEU A 144 16.74 -6.94 21.79
N SER A 145 17.71 -6.81 20.89
CA SER A 145 18.84 -5.87 21.04
C SER A 145 19.82 -5.94 19.86
N ALA A 146 19.98 -4.78 19.23
CA ALA A 146 21.22 -4.15 18.78
C ALA A 146 22.31 -5.01 18.14
N TRP A 147 22.60 -4.76 16.85
CA TRP A 147 23.90 -4.27 16.36
C TRP A 147 23.65 -3.28 15.21
#